data_AF-A0A9Y1BMB0-F1
#
_entry.id   AF-A0A9Y1BMB0-F1
#
_cell.length_a   1.000
_cell.length_b   1.000
_cell.length_c   1.000
_cell.angle_alpha   90.00
_cell.angle_beta   90.00
_cell.angle_gamma   90.00
#
_symmetry.space_group_name_H-M   'P 1'
#
loop_
_entity.id
_entity.type
_entity.pdbx_description
1 polymer ?
#
loop_
_entity_poly.entity_id
_entity_poly.type
_entity_poly.pdbx_seq_one_letter_code
_entity_poly.pdbx_strand_id
1 'polypeptide(L)'
;MSSKDTNDVLSKLVDNFLSKVGDENPLDLVNYLLNNGKKEGSFNLDLARNFLHILEKHSKKDMNSAWKLALKLAQFPFEKIPDESKDNYDFIIFLGTWSLGLIAGLNPAYLELATPIIQSLANDPKTKKAIKQAKKGINRAIANTKEEKEKVLLKTKEIIDKLSFQEKIEDKTNKFISRFKKKEKKK
;
A
#
# COMPACT_ATOMS: atom_id res chain seq x y z
N MET A 1 3.90 21.07 -17.84
CA MET A 1 4.80 21.03 -16.66
C MET A 1 5.99 20.15 -16.97
N SER A 2 7.20 20.57 -16.62
CA SER A 2 8.37 19.71 -16.73
C SER A 2 8.35 18.66 -15.61
N SER A 3 9.06 17.53 -15.79
CA SER A 3 9.17 16.50 -14.74
C SER A 3 9.80 17.03 -13.45
N LYS A 4 10.61 18.08 -13.55
CA LYS A 4 11.26 18.76 -12.44
C LYS A 4 10.24 19.53 -11.59
N ASP A 5 9.34 20.27 -12.22
CA ASP A 5 8.28 21.02 -11.53
C ASP A 5 7.33 20.09 -10.77
N THR A 6 7.00 18.94 -11.36
CA THR A 6 6.14 17.90 -10.75
C THR A 6 6.75 17.32 -9.47
N ASN A 7 8.07 17.14 -9.45
CA ASN A 7 8.79 16.61 -8.28
C ASN A 7 8.92 17.64 -7.17
N ASP A 8 9.14 18.90 -7.52
CA ASP A 8 9.23 19.99 -6.54
C ASP A 8 7.88 20.24 -5.86
N VAL A 9 6.78 20.16 -6.61
CA VAL A 9 5.42 20.24 -6.05
C VAL A 9 5.14 19.05 -5.14
N LEU A 10 5.46 17.82 -5.58
CA LEU A 10 5.25 16.62 -4.78
C LEU A 10 6.06 16.65 -3.47
N SER A 11 7.32 17.07 -3.52
CA SER A 11 8.16 17.23 -2.33
C SER A 11 7.51 18.19 -1.35
N LYS A 12 7.12 19.39 -1.81
CA LYS A 12 6.46 20.39 -0.96
C LYS A 12 5.18 19.87 -0.32
N LEU A 13 4.37 19.09 -1.04
CA LEU A 13 3.14 18.51 -0.49
C LEU A 13 3.43 17.47 0.60
N VAL A 14 4.45 16.64 0.39
CA VAL A 14 4.90 15.67 1.40
C VAL A 14 5.52 16.39 2.60
N ASP A 15 6.40 17.37 2.38
CA ASP A 15 7.00 18.21 3.41
C ASP A 15 5.93 18.91 4.26
N ASN A 16 4.93 19.51 3.61
CA ASN A 16 3.81 20.17 4.29
C ASN A 16 3.02 19.18 5.16
N PHE A 17 2.72 17.98 4.65
CA PHE A 17 2.04 16.97 5.45
C PHE A 17 2.86 16.55 6.68
N LEU A 18 4.15 16.31 6.49
CA LEU A 18 5.03 15.82 7.54
C LEU A 18 5.37 16.89 8.59
N SER A 19 5.49 18.16 8.18
CA SER A 19 5.79 19.28 9.08
C SER A 19 4.66 19.61 10.06
N LYS A 20 3.41 19.28 9.70
CA LYS A 20 2.22 19.56 10.51
C LYS A 20 1.84 18.42 11.47
N VAL A 21 2.85 17.71 11.98
CA VAL A 21 2.74 16.63 12.99
C VAL A 21 1.72 15.55 12.60
N GLY A 22 1.48 15.31 11.31
CA GLY A 22 0.63 14.23 10.84
C GLY A 22 -0.82 14.26 11.35
N ASP A 23 -1.31 15.39 11.88
CA ASP A 23 -2.69 15.54 12.36
C ASP A 23 -3.62 16.07 11.27
N GLU A 24 -3.10 16.84 10.31
CA GLU A 24 -3.90 17.30 9.18
C GLU A 24 -4.26 16.17 8.20
N ASN A 25 -5.44 16.31 7.59
CA ASN A 25 -5.93 15.43 6.53
C ASN A 25 -5.04 15.60 5.29
N PRO A 26 -4.49 14.54 4.67
CA PRO A 26 -3.60 14.66 3.50
C PRO A 26 -4.34 15.09 2.22
N LEU A 27 -5.44 15.85 2.31
CA LEU A 27 -6.31 16.17 1.18
C LEU A 27 -5.57 16.78 0.02
N ASP A 28 -4.69 17.76 0.24
CA ASP A 28 -3.96 18.40 -0.87
C ASP A 28 -3.01 17.43 -1.57
N LEU A 29 -2.30 16.60 -0.80
CA LEU A 29 -1.45 15.55 -1.34
C LEU A 29 -2.28 14.48 -2.06
N VAL A 30 -3.39 14.05 -1.48
CA VAL A 30 -4.29 13.04 -2.08
C VAL A 30 -4.91 13.58 -3.37
N ASN A 31 -5.41 14.81 -3.38
CA ASN A 31 -5.95 15.46 -4.57
C ASN A 31 -4.89 15.56 -5.67
N TYR A 32 -3.65 15.93 -5.31
CA TYR A 32 -2.55 15.93 -6.27
C TYR A 32 -2.27 14.52 -6.82
N LEU A 33 -2.19 13.51 -5.96
CA LEU A 33 -1.95 12.13 -6.37
C LEU A 33 -3.10 11.55 -7.19
N LEU A 34 -4.35 11.92 -6.92
CA LEU A 34 -5.52 11.52 -7.71
C LEU A 34 -5.48 12.14 -9.10
N ASN A 35 -5.19 13.43 -9.20
CA ASN A 35 -5.16 14.16 -10.47
C ASN A 35 -3.99 13.75 -11.38
N ASN A 36 -2.93 13.19 -10.80
CA ASN A 36 -1.71 12.82 -11.54
C ASN A 36 -1.41 11.30 -11.52
N GLY A 37 -2.25 10.52 -10.84
CA GLY A 37 -1.99 9.11 -10.53
C GLY A 37 -2.20 8.14 -11.68
N LYS A 38 -2.86 8.58 -12.76
CA LYS A 38 -3.00 7.81 -13.99
C LYS A 38 -2.43 8.53 -15.19
N LYS A 39 -1.89 7.72 -16.10
CA LYS A 39 -1.51 8.12 -17.45
C LYS A 39 -2.00 7.03 -18.42
N GLU A 40 -2.80 7.43 -19.41
CA GLU A 40 -3.27 6.55 -20.50
C GLU A 40 -3.85 5.20 -20.00
N GLY A 41 -4.70 5.22 -18.98
CA GLY A 41 -5.35 4.02 -18.44
C GLY A 41 -4.47 3.13 -17.52
N SER A 42 -3.23 3.55 -17.24
CA SER A 42 -2.29 2.86 -16.35
C SER A 42 -1.85 3.77 -15.20
N PHE A 43 -1.28 3.19 -14.14
CA PHE A 43 -0.72 3.97 -13.03
C PHE A 43 0.50 4.77 -13.47
N ASN A 44 0.61 5.99 -12.96
CA ASN A 44 1.79 6.81 -13.13
C ASN A 44 2.92 6.30 -12.23
N LEU A 45 3.68 5.33 -12.74
CA LEU A 45 4.78 4.69 -12.01
C LEU A 45 5.94 5.65 -11.70
N ASP A 46 6.14 6.68 -12.54
CA ASP A 46 7.16 7.70 -12.30
C ASP A 46 6.78 8.56 -11.08
N LEU A 47 5.51 8.98 -10.99
CA LEU A 47 4.99 9.67 -9.83
C LEU A 47 5.11 8.80 -8.57
N ALA A 48 4.78 7.52 -8.67
CA ALA A 48 4.93 6.58 -7.56
C ALA A 48 6.38 6.43 -7.09
N ARG A 49 7.32 6.30 -8.03
CA ARG A 49 8.75 6.22 -7.73
C ARG A 49 9.25 7.47 -7.03
N ASN A 50 8.87 8.64 -7.52
CA ASN A 50 9.29 9.92 -6.95
C ASN A 50 8.70 10.12 -5.54
N PHE A 51 7.43 9.78 -5.36
CA PHE A 51 6.78 9.79 -4.04
C PHE A 51 7.52 8.90 -3.03
N LEU A 52 7.79 7.64 -3.40
CA LEU A 52 8.46 6.70 -2.51
C LEU A 52 9.89 7.13 -2.17
N HIS A 53 10.62 7.70 -3.13
CA HIS A 53 11.96 8.23 -2.91
C HIS A 53 11.96 9.42 -1.94
N ILE A 54 11.01 10.32 -2.07
CA ILE A 54 10.82 11.43 -1.13
C ILE A 54 10.52 10.86 0.26
N LEU A 55 9.57 9.94 0.37
CA LEU A 55 9.18 9.36 1.64
C LEU A 55 10.31 8.57 2.32
N GLU A 56 11.14 7.85 1.56
CA GLU A 56 12.32 7.15 2.09
C GLU A 56 13.34 8.12 2.70
N LYS A 57 13.56 9.29 2.07
CA LYS A 57 14.42 10.32 2.64
C LYS A 57 13.86 10.86 3.96
N HIS A 58 12.55 11.01 4.04
CA HIS A 58 11.89 11.45 5.28
C HIS A 58 11.91 10.38 6.37
N SER A 59 11.68 9.11 6.04
CA SER A 59 11.65 8.04 7.03
C SER A 59 12.99 7.83 7.74
N LYS A 60 14.11 8.21 7.10
CA LYS A 60 15.45 8.25 7.72
C LYS A 60 15.60 9.35 8.79
N LYS A 61 14.79 10.42 8.72
CA LYS A 61 14.80 11.54 9.67
C LYS A 61 13.72 11.39 10.74
N ASP A 62 12.50 11.09 10.31
CA ASP A 62 11.34 10.89 11.17
C ASP A 62 10.47 9.77 10.60
N MET A 63 10.76 8.55 11.06
CA MET A 63 10.07 7.35 10.63
C MET A 63 8.60 7.33 11.06
N ASN A 64 8.26 7.93 12.21
CA ASN A 64 6.89 7.92 12.73
C ASN A 64 5.97 8.79 11.88
N SER A 65 6.41 9.99 11.50
CA SER A 65 5.63 10.86 10.61
C SER A 65 5.47 10.25 9.21
N ALA A 66 6.54 9.67 8.66
CA ALA A 66 6.47 8.94 7.40
C ALA A 66 5.50 7.74 7.47
N TRP A 67 5.50 7.03 8.59
CA TRP A 67 4.57 5.92 8.85
C TRP A 67 3.12 6.40 8.91
N LYS A 68 2.84 7.49 9.64
CA LYS A 68 1.50 8.09 9.71
C LYS A 68 0.99 8.46 8.31
N LEU A 69 1.84 9.05 7.46
CA LEU A 69 1.46 9.35 6.08
C LEU A 69 1.12 8.07 5.30
N ALA A 70 2.01 7.08 5.35
CA ALA A 70 1.80 5.80 4.69
C ALA A 70 0.49 5.13 5.11
N LEU A 71 0.20 5.16 6.42
CA LEU A 71 -1.03 4.62 7.00
C LEU A 71 -2.27 5.38 6.52
N LYS A 72 -2.24 6.72 6.55
CA LYS A 72 -3.37 7.55 6.09
C LYS A 72 -3.68 7.33 4.62
N LEU A 73 -2.68 7.10 3.77
CA LEU A 73 -2.89 6.77 2.36
C LEU A 73 -3.43 5.35 2.18
N ALA A 74 -2.87 4.38 2.91
CA ALA A 74 -3.27 2.97 2.82
C ALA A 74 -4.71 2.74 3.32
N GLN A 75 -5.17 3.56 4.25
CA GLN A 75 -6.51 3.51 4.85
C GLN A 75 -7.37 4.71 4.45
N PHE A 76 -7.04 5.38 3.34
CA PHE A 76 -7.81 6.54 2.91
C PHE A 76 -9.24 6.09 2.56
N PRO A 77 -10.29 6.71 3.14
CA PRO A 77 -11.66 6.24 2.92
C PRO A 77 -12.10 6.52 1.48
N PHE A 78 -12.65 5.50 0.82
CA PHE A 78 -13.15 5.58 -0.56
C PHE A 78 -14.20 6.67 -0.73
N GLU A 79 -15.03 6.89 0.29
CA GLU A 79 -16.12 7.85 0.30
C GLU A 79 -15.64 9.30 0.32
N LYS A 80 -14.37 9.56 0.68
CA LYS A 80 -13.76 10.90 0.61
C LYS A 80 -13.14 11.22 -0.76
N ILE A 81 -13.14 10.25 -1.69
CA ILE A 81 -12.62 10.46 -3.03
C ILE A 81 -13.71 11.08 -3.91
N PRO A 82 -13.42 12.21 -4.60
CA PRO A 82 -14.34 12.79 -5.58
C PRO A 82 -14.77 11.76 -6.63
N ASP A 83 -16.03 11.80 -7.07
CA ASP A 83 -16.61 10.80 -7.97
C ASP A 83 -15.81 10.67 -9.29
N GLU A 84 -15.38 11.80 -9.84
CA GLU A 84 -14.56 11.94 -11.04
C GLU A 84 -13.15 11.34 -10.90
N SER A 85 -12.70 11.07 -9.68
CA SER A 85 -11.36 10.55 -9.35
C SER A 85 -11.40 9.18 -8.69
N LYS A 86 -12.58 8.56 -8.52
CA LYS A 86 -12.73 7.25 -7.85
C LYS A 86 -11.98 6.13 -8.57
N ASP A 87 -11.81 6.26 -9.87
CA ASP A 87 -11.02 5.33 -10.68
C ASP A 87 -9.53 5.35 -10.33
N ASN A 88 -9.03 6.43 -9.71
CA ASN A 88 -7.67 6.61 -9.23
C ASN A 88 -7.49 6.24 -7.75
N TYR A 89 -8.56 5.83 -7.07
CA TYR A 89 -8.48 5.35 -5.68
C TYR A 89 -7.46 4.22 -5.50
N ASP A 90 -7.43 3.26 -6.43
CA ASP A 90 -6.47 2.16 -6.39
C ASP A 90 -5.01 2.65 -6.36
N PHE A 91 -4.72 3.82 -6.96
CA PHE A 91 -3.37 4.40 -6.96
C PHE A 91 -2.99 4.93 -5.58
N ILE A 92 -3.92 5.54 -4.84
CA ILE A 92 -3.70 6.01 -3.46
C ILE A 92 -3.38 4.83 -2.55
N ILE A 93 -4.19 3.78 -2.61
CA ILE A 93 -4.00 2.57 -1.81
C ILE A 93 -2.69 1.87 -2.19
N PHE A 94 -2.37 1.84 -3.49
CA PHE A 94 -1.09 1.32 -3.98
C PHE A 94 0.10 2.06 -3.35
N LEU A 95 0.09 3.40 -3.34
CA LEU A 95 1.15 4.20 -2.73
C LEU A 95 1.25 4.01 -1.23
N GLY A 96 0.11 4.02 -0.52
CA GLY A 96 0.09 3.78 0.92
C GLY A 96 0.67 2.41 1.27
N THR A 97 0.25 1.37 0.56
CA THR A 97 0.71 -0.01 0.79
C THR A 97 2.21 -0.17 0.54
N TRP A 98 2.72 0.38 -0.56
CA TRP A 98 4.17 0.36 -0.83
C TRP A 98 4.95 1.12 0.23
N SER A 99 4.42 2.25 0.69
CA SER A 99 5.05 3.08 1.71
C SER A 99 5.13 2.35 3.05
N LEU A 100 4.07 1.65 3.44
CA LEU A 100 4.08 0.78 4.62
C LEU A 100 5.14 -0.31 4.48
N GLY A 101 5.23 -0.96 3.32
CA GLY A 101 6.25 -1.98 3.03
C GLY A 101 7.68 -1.43 3.07
N LEU A 102 7.90 -0.24 2.52
CA LEU A 102 9.18 0.45 2.55
C LEU A 102 9.62 0.74 3.99
N ILE A 103 8.73 1.29 4.81
CA ILE A 103 9.06 1.65 6.20
C ILE A 103 9.24 0.39 7.06
N ALA A 104 8.40 -0.64 6.87
CA ALA A 104 8.54 -1.94 7.52
C ALA A 104 9.86 -2.63 7.18
N GLY A 105 10.37 -2.44 5.95
CA GLY A 105 11.68 -2.95 5.54
C GLY A 105 12.86 -2.26 6.24
N LEU A 106 12.68 -1.00 6.67
CA LEU A 106 13.69 -0.23 7.39
C LEU A 106 13.69 -0.51 8.90
N ASN A 107 12.55 -0.89 9.48
CA ASN A 107 12.43 -1.17 10.91
C ASN A 107 11.42 -2.31 11.19
N PRO A 108 11.88 -3.43 11.78
CA PRO A 108 11.04 -4.60 12.07
C PRO A 108 9.81 -4.33 12.94
N ALA A 109 9.84 -3.32 13.82
CA ALA A 109 8.68 -2.98 14.66
C ALA A 109 7.46 -2.57 13.82
N TYR A 110 7.70 -1.92 12.68
CA TYR A 110 6.64 -1.52 11.75
C TYR A 110 6.17 -2.68 10.85
N LEU A 111 6.93 -3.76 10.73
CA LEU A 111 6.52 -4.95 9.99
C LEU A 111 5.34 -5.66 10.67
N GLU A 112 5.38 -5.77 11.99
CA GLU A 112 4.30 -6.33 12.80
C GLU A 112 3.02 -5.48 12.68
N LEU A 113 3.17 -4.15 12.60
CA LEU A 113 2.05 -3.22 12.41
C LEU A 113 1.50 -3.25 10.98
N ALA A 114 2.38 -3.32 9.96
CA ALA A 114 1.98 -3.27 8.55
C ALA A 114 1.22 -4.52 8.11
N THR A 115 1.63 -5.67 8.64
CA THR A 115 1.12 -6.98 8.25
C THR A 115 -0.41 -7.11 8.34
N PRO A 116 -1.07 -6.84 9.48
CA PRO A 116 -2.53 -6.92 9.59
C PRO A 116 -3.25 -5.91 8.67
N ILE A 117 -2.68 -4.72 8.45
CA ILE A 117 -3.25 -3.70 7.57
C ILE A 117 -3.24 -4.18 6.11
N ILE A 118 -2.08 -4.67 5.64
CA ILE A 118 -1.91 -5.15 4.27
C ILE A 118 -2.79 -6.38 4.02
N GLN A 119 -2.97 -7.26 5.01
CA GLN A 119 -3.89 -8.40 4.93
C GLN A 119 -5.34 -7.94 4.78
N SER A 120 -5.79 -7.00 5.62
CA SER A 120 -7.13 -6.44 5.55
C SER A 120 -7.41 -5.84 4.16
N LEU A 121 -6.48 -5.04 3.63
CA LEU A 121 -6.59 -4.44 2.30
C LEU A 121 -6.54 -5.48 1.16
N ALA A 122 -5.84 -6.61 1.35
CA ALA A 122 -5.80 -7.67 0.35
C ALA A 122 -7.15 -8.39 0.20
N ASN A 123 -7.91 -8.44 1.29
CA ASN A 123 -9.21 -9.09 1.38
C ASN A 123 -10.38 -8.16 1.01
N ASP A 124 -10.19 -6.84 1.05
CA ASP A 124 -11.18 -5.87 0.63
C ASP A 124 -11.36 -5.87 -0.91
N PRO A 125 -12.57 -6.17 -1.43
CA PRO A 125 -12.87 -6.17 -2.87
C PRO A 125 -12.55 -4.85 -3.57
N LYS A 126 -12.67 -3.71 -2.88
CA LYS A 126 -12.42 -2.37 -3.44
C LYS A 126 -10.93 -2.13 -3.68
N THR A 127 -10.05 -2.73 -2.88
CA THR A 127 -8.59 -2.48 -2.91
C THR A 127 -7.78 -3.68 -3.40
N LYS A 128 -8.40 -4.84 -3.59
CA LYS A 128 -7.75 -6.08 -4.03
C LYS A 128 -6.88 -5.92 -5.28
N LYS A 129 -7.31 -5.08 -6.23
CA LYS A 129 -6.56 -4.78 -7.46
C LYS A 129 -5.32 -3.93 -7.16
N ALA A 130 -5.46 -2.88 -6.34
CA ALA A 130 -4.35 -2.07 -5.85
C ALA A 130 -3.30 -2.93 -5.12
N ILE A 131 -3.73 -3.80 -4.21
CA ILE A 131 -2.83 -4.67 -3.44
C ILE A 131 -2.15 -5.71 -4.32
N LYS A 132 -2.82 -6.27 -5.33
CA LYS A 132 -2.17 -7.16 -6.31
C LYS A 132 -1.05 -6.45 -7.08
N GLN A 133 -1.26 -5.19 -7.46
CA GLN A 133 -0.24 -4.37 -8.10
C GLN A 133 0.87 -4.00 -7.11
N ALA A 134 0.52 -3.71 -5.86
CA ALA A 134 1.47 -3.43 -4.80
C ALA A 134 2.41 -4.63 -4.54
N LYS A 135 1.84 -5.83 -4.40
CA LYS A 135 2.57 -7.09 -4.25
C LYS A 135 3.54 -7.33 -5.41
N LYS A 136 3.11 -7.14 -6.67
CA LYS A 136 4.01 -7.27 -7.85
C LYS A 136 5.17 -6.28 -7.81
N GLY A 137 4.86 -5.07 -7.38
CA GLY A 137 5.79 -3.97 -7.22
C GLY A 137 6.86 -4.20 -6.17
N ILE A 138 6.41 -4.55 -4.97
CA ILE A 138 7.23 -4.98 -3.84
C ILE A 138 8.07 -6.18 -4.25
N ASN A 139 7.52 -7.21 -4.88
CA ASN A 139 8.27 -8.39 -5.35
C ASN A 139 9.35 -8.05 -6.38
N ARG A 140 9.13 -7.06 -7.27
CA ARG A 140 10.14 -6.58 -8.24
C ARG A 140 11.22 -5.73 -7.57
N ALA A 141 10.83 -4.83 -6.67
CA ALA A 141 11.78 -4.12 -5.81
C ALA A 141 12.60 -5.12 -4.99
N ILE A 142 11.98 -6.23 -4.57
CA ILE A 142 12.55 -7.40 -3.91
C ILE A 142 13.39 -8.31 -4.86
N ALA A 143 13.42 -8.09 -6.16
CA ALA A 143 14.38 -8.75 -7.07
C ALA A 143 15.68 -7.92 -7.29
N ASN A 144 15.61 -6.59 -7.20
CA ASN A 144 16.66 -5.65 -7.68
C ASN A 144 17.69 -5.10 -6.65
N THR A 145 17.80 -5.63 -5.44
CA THR A 145 18.63 -5.09 -4.31
C THR A 145 19.33 -6.25 -3.62
N LYS A 146 20.17 -6.96 -4.37
CA LYS A 146 20.60 -8.34 -4.11
C LYS A 146 21.45 -8.56 -2.84
N GLU A 147 21.91 -7.53 -2.13
CA GLU A 147 22.91 -7.69 -1.05
C GLU A 147 22.38 -7.54 0.39
N GLU A 148 21.40 -6.67 0.68
CA GLU A 148 20.73 -6.65 2.01
C GLU A 148 19.54 -7.61 2.11
N LYS A 149 19.29 -8.31 1.00
CA LYS A 149 18.03 -8.99 0.71
C LYS A 149 17.82 -10.32 1.37
N GLU A 150 18.85 -11.13 1.57
CA GLU A 150 18.62 -12.53 1.98
C GLU A 150 17.95 -12.63 3.35
N LYS A 151 18.24 -11.71 4.28
CA LYS A 151 17.65 -11.72 5.62
C LYS A 151 16.20 -11.21 5.65
N VAL A 152 15.88 -10.18 4.87
CA VAL A 152 14.52 -9.62 4.83
C VAL A 152 13.61 -10.43 3.89
N LEU A 153 14.13 -10.99 2.80
CA LEU A 153 13.39 -11.92 1.93
C LEU A 153 12.97 -13.17 2.68
N LEU A 154 13.86 -13.80 3.47
CA LEU A 154 13.51 -15.05 4.15
C LEU A 154 12.30 -14.82 5.06
N LYS A 155 12.35 -13.76 5.88
CA LYS A 155 11.25 -13.42 6.81
C LYS A 155 9.98 -12.99 6.07
N THR A 156 10.10 -12.19 5.01
CA THR A 156 8.93 -11.71 4.25
C THR A 156 8.29 -12.84 3.45
N LYS A 157 9.09 -13.76 2.90
CA LYS A 157 8.63 -14.95 2.16
C LYS A 157 7.96 -15.93 3.10
N GLU A 158 8.50 -16.17 4.30
CA GLU A 158 7.82 -16.95 5.34
C GLU A 158 6.48 -16.36 5.76
N ILE A 159 6.37 -15.03 5.87
CA ILE A 159 5.11 -14.35 6.18
C ILE A 159 4.12 -14.50 5.02
N ILE A 160 4.55 -14.30 3.78
CA ILE A 160 3.70 -14.44 2.58
C ILE A 160 3.23 -15.90 2.40
N ASP A 161 4.11 -16.87 2.63
CA ASP A 161 3.78 -18.29 2.51
C ASP A 161 2.79 -18.72 3.61
N LYS A 162 2.97 -18.26 4.86
CA LYS A 162 2.01 -18.46 5.95
C LYS A 162 0.63 -17.87 5.64
N LEU A 163 0.59 -16.71 5.00
CA LEU A 163 -0.69 -16.07 4.62
C LEU A 163 -1.38 -16.80 3.47
N SER A 164 -0.62 -17.25 2.47
CA SER A 164 -1.17 -18.06 1.38
C SER A 164 -1.66 -19.44 1.86
N PHE A 165 -1.06 -19.97 2.92
CA PHE A 165 -1.48 -21.21 3.56
C PHE A 165 -2.78 -21.02 4.36
N GLN A 166 -2.91 -19.91 5.09
CA GLN A 166 -4.14 -19.56 5.80
C GLN A 166 -5.32 -19.34 4.83
N GLU A 167 -5.12 -18.62 3.71
CA GLU A 167 -6.15 -18.45 2.67
C GLU A 167 -6.62 -19.81 2.10
N LYS A 168 -5.70 -20.77 1.89
CA LYS A 168 -6.06 -22.12 1.42
C LYS A 168 -6.83 -22.93 2.47
N ILE A 169 -6.56 -22.72 3.75
CA ILE A 169 -7.30 -23.37 4.84
C ILE A 169 -8.70 -22.78 4.94
N GLU A 170 -8.84 -21.46 4.91
CA GLU A 170 -10.15 -20.81 4.96
C GLU A 170 -11.03 -21.20 3.77
N ASP A 171 -10.47 -21.24 2.56
CA ASP A 171 -11.21 -21.62 1.36
C ASP A 171 -11.67 -23.10 1.42
N LYS A 172 -10.82 -24.01 1.92
CA LYS A 172 -11.21 -25.41 2.18
C LYS A 172 -12.28 -25.51 3.27
N THR A 173 -12.17 -24.73 4.33
CA THR A 173 -13.10 -24.73 5.46
C THR A 173 -14.47 -24.21 5.03
N ASN A 174 -14.52 -23.12 4.27
CA ASN A 174 -15.76 -22.57 3.71
C ASN A 174 -16.41 -23.52 2.69
N LYS A 175 -15.61 -24.23 1.89
CA LYS A 175 -16.09 -25.28 0.98
C LYS A 175 -16.63 -26.50 1.72
N PHE A 176 -16.07 -26.82 2.88
CA PHE A 176 -16.58 -27.87 3.77
C PHE A 176 -17.90 -27.45 4.44
N ILE A 177 -17.96 -26.26 5.02
CA ILE A 177 -19.16 -25.70 5.68
C ILE A 177 -20.33 -25.59 4.70
N SER A 178 -20.09 -25.11 3.47
CA SER A 178 -21.14 -25.00 2.44
C SER A 178 -21.68 -26.35 1.96
N ARG A 179 -20.85 -27.41 1.93
CA ARG A 179 -21.30 -28.78 1.67
C ARG A 179 -22.11 -29.35 2.82
N PHE A 180 -21.76 -29.02 4.06
CA PHE A 180 -22.51 -29.44 5.25
C PHE A 180 -23.90 -28.79 5.31
N LYS A 181 -23.98 -27.46 5.14
CA LYS A 181 -25.26 -26.73 5.11
C LYS A 181 -26.20 -27.15 3.97
N LYS A 182 -25.67 -27.63 2.84
CA LYS A 182 -26.47 -28.20 1.74
C LYS A 182 -27.05 -29.59 2.05
N LYS A 183 -26.44 -30.36 2.96
CA LYS A 183 -26.96 -31.67 3.38
C LYS A 183 -28.07 -31.55 4.43
N GLU A 184 -28.02 -30.53 5.29
CA GLU A 184 -29.08 -30.30 6.28
C GLU A 184 -30.39 -29.79 5.69
N LYS A 185 -30.35 -29.04 4.57
CA LYS A 185 -31.56 -28.55 3.86
C LYS A 185 -32.25 -29.60 2.97
N LYS A 186 -31.80 -30.86 2.99
CA LYS A 186 -32.37 -31.98 2.20
C LYS A 186 -32.97 -33.09 3.08
N LYS A 187 -33.11 -32.85 4.38
CA LYS A 187 -33.99 -33.61 5.28
C LYS A 187 -35.23 -32.78 5.54
#